data_AF-A0A2G5BBF5-F1
#
_entry.id   AF-A0A2G5BBF5-F1
#
_cell.length_a   1.000
_cell.length_b   1.000
_cell.length_c   1.000
_cell.angle_alpha   90.00
_cell.angle_beta   90.00
_cell.angle_gamma   90.00
#
_symmetry.space_group_name_H-M   'P 1'
#
loop_
_entity.id
_entity.type
_entity.pdbx_description
1 polymer ?
#
loop_
_entity_poly.entity_id
_entity_poly.type
_entity_poly.pdbx_seq_one_letter_code
_entity_poly.pdbx_strand_id
1 'polypeptide(L)'
;MSFKRGLLSVGGIMGVAVLLRYTIVPDEEKILKSLSPELRAEYERNKDKRREQHDAIMAQMMENAKSDKPIWDVSLSKPKSDSDVNK
;
A
#
# COMPACT_ATOMS: atom_id res chain seq x y z
N MET A 1 33.90 -12.66 -13.20
CA MET A 1 33.95 -12.89 -11.74
C MET A 1 33.27 -11.76 -10.93
N SER A 2 32.28 -11.06 -11.49
CA SER A 2 31.75 -9.80 -10.90
C SER A 2 30.31 -9.89 -10.38
N PHE A 3 29.56 -10.94 -10.73
CA PHE A 3 28.15 -11.10 -10.34
C PHE A 3 27.97 -11.42 -8.84
N LYS A 4 28.91 -12.15 -8.23
CA LYS A 4 28.85 -12.56 -6.82
C LYS A 4 28.98 -11.38 -5.85
N ARG A 5 29.66 -10.30 -6.26
CA ARG A 5 29.82 -9.08 -5.46
C ARG A 5 28.55 -8.21 -5.44
N GLY A 6 27.82 -8.14 -6.55
CA GLY A 6 26.55 -7.41 -6.64
C GLY A 6 25.45 -8.04 -5.77
N LEU A 7 25.37 -9.38 -5.73
CA LEU A 7 24.37 -10.09 -4.93
C LEU A 7 24.55 -9.87 -3.41
N LEU A 8 25.81 -9.80 -2.94
CA LEU A 8 26.13 -9.49 -1.54
C LEU A 8 25.77 -8.05 -1.16
N SER A 9 25.97 -7.08 -2.06
CA SER A 9 25.61 -5.68 -1.81
C SER A 9 24.10 -5.47 -1.74
N VAL A 10 23.31 -6.11 -2.62
CA VAL A 10 21.84 -6.03 -2.57
C VAL A 10 21.29 -6.69 -1.31
N GLY A 11 21.83 -7.86 -0.93
CA GLY A 11 21.47 -8.53 0.33
C GLY A 11 21.78 -7.69 1.56
N GLY A 12 22.92 -6.98 1.58
CA GLY A 12 23.29 -6.06 2.65
C GLY A 12 22.33 -4.87 2.79
N ILE A 13 21.96 -4.24 1.67
CA ILE A 13 21.02 -3.10 1.68
C ILE A 13 19.63 -3.56 2.16
N MET A 14 19.15 -4.72 1.70
CA MET A 14 17.88 -5.27 2.17
C MET A 14 17.91 -5.65 3.66
N GLY A 15 18.99 -6.25 4.14
CA GLY A 15 19.15 -6.57 5.56
C GLY A 15 19.11 -5.33 6.46
N VAL A 16 19.79 -4.25 6.04
CA VAL A 16 19.79 -2.97 6.74
C VAL A 16 18.40 -2.32 6.71
N ALA A 17 17.71 -2.34 5.56
CA ALA A 17 16.36 -1.79 5.44
C ALA A 17 15.37 -2.49 6.38
N VAL A 18 15.42 -3.82 6.47
CA VAL A 18 14.57 -4.60 7.37
C VAL A 18 14.91 -4.29 8.84
N LEU A 19 16.20 -4.22 9.18
CA LEU A 19 16.62 -3.88 10.53
C LEU A 19 16.16 -2.48 10.96
N LEU A 20 16.29 -1.48 10.08
CA LEU A 20 15.78 -0.14 10.32
C LEU A 20 14.26 -0.14 10.48
N ARG A 21 13.52 -0.90 9.66
CA ARG A 21 12.05 -1.01 9.75
C ARG A 21 11.60 -1.52 11.11
N TYR A 22 12.27 -2.53 11.67
CA TYR A 22 11.94 -3.08 12.98
C TYR A 22 12.36 -2.19 14.15
N THR A 23 13.42 -1.39 13.96
CA THR A 23 13.96 -0.55 15.03
C THR A 23 13.23 0.80 15.14
N ILE A 24 12.87 1.40 14.00
CA ILE A 24 12.37 2.78 13.94
C ILE A 24 10.85 2.82 13.98
N VAL A 25 10.17 1.92 13.28
CA VAL A 25 8.72 2.01 13.11
C VAL A 25 8.05 1.15 14.19
N PRO A 26 7.24 1.75 15.08
CA PRO A 26 6.50 1.00 16.08
C PRO A 26 5.50 0.05 15.41
N ASP A 27 5.30 -1.11 16.03
CA ASP A 27 4.34 -2.12 15.62
C ASP A 27 2.91 -1.53 15.57
N GLU A 28 2.08 -2.02 14.65
CA GLU A 28 0.73 -1.49 14.42
C GLU A 28 -0.11 -1.53 15.70
N GLU A 29 0.07 -2.56 16.53
CA GLU A 29 -0.58 -2.65 17.83
C GLU A 29 -0.17 -1.54 18.80
N LYS A 30 1.11 -1.11 18.78
CA LYS A 30 1.60 -0.01 19.61
C LYS A 30 1.03 1.31 19.13
N ILE A 31 0.90 1.49 17.81
CA ILE A 31 0.23 2.64 17.21
C ILE A 31 -1.25 2.65 17.63
N LEU A 32 -1.97 1.54 17.44
CA LEU A 32 -3.35 1.35 17.92
C LEU A 32 -3.47 1.63 19.43
N LYS A 33 -2.52 1.20 20.27
CA LYS A 33 -2.48 1.50 21.72
C LYS A 33 -2.23 2.97 22.05
N SER A 34 -1.49 3.68 21.21
CA SER A 34 -1.30 5.14 21.35
C SER A 34 -2.46 5.97 20.77
N LEU A 35 -3.29 5.38 19.92
CA LEU A 35 -4.45 6.06 19.32
C LEU A 35 -5.58 6.20 20.35
N SER A 36 -6.28 7.34 20.31
CA SER A 36 -7.46 7.60 21.13
C SER A 36 -8.57 6.56 20.85
N PRO A 37 -9.45 6.27 21.82
CA PRO A 37 -10.51 5.26 21.65
C PRO A 37 -11.47 5.58 20.49
N GLU A 38 -11.67 6.87 20.20
CA GLU A 38 -12.46 7.32 19.05
C GLU A 38 -11.79 6.96 17.71
N LEU A 39 -10.50 7.21 17.59
CA LEU A 39 -9.75 7.00 16.35
C LEU A 39 -9.58 5.49 16.03
N ARG A 40 -9.64 4.63 17.05
CA ARG A 40 -9.74 3.18 16.87
C ARG A 40 -11.07 2.76 16.25
N ALA A 41 -12.18 3.29 16.77
CA ALA A 41 -13.51 2.98 16.24
C ALA A 41 -13.62 3.45 14.78
N GLU A 42 -13.09 4.62 14.46
CA GLU A 42 -13.02 5.10 13.07
C GLU A 42 -12.11 4.23 12.19
N TYR A 43 -10.95 3.82 12.70
CA TYR A 43 -10.05 2.91 11.99
C TYR A 43 -10.71 1.57 11.66
N GLU A 44 -11.44 0.99 12.63
CA GLU A 44 -12.18 -0.26 12.46
C GLU A 44 -13.30 -0.10 11.43
N ARG A 45 -14.10 0.96 11.52
CA ARG A 45 -15.17 1.25 10.55
C ARG A 45 -14.65 1.46 9.13
N ASN A 46 -13.48 2.06 8.99
CA ASN A 46 -12.89 2.37 7.68
C ASN A 46 -12.00 1.24 7.14
N LYS A 47 -11.74 0.19 7.92
CA LYS A 47 -10.87 -0.93 7.51
C LYS A 47 -11.41 -1.66 6.29
N ASP A 48 -12.71 -1.93 6.27
CA ASP A 48 -13.35 -2.66 5.18
C ASP A 48 -13.43 -1.80 3.91
N LYS A 49 -13.73 -0.50 4.05
CA LYS A 49 -13.69 0.45 2.95
C LYS A 49 -12.32 0.51 2.27
N ARG A 50 -11.22 0.50 3.05
CA ARG A 50 -9.86 0.51 2.48
C ARG A 50 -9.56 -0.78 1.71
N ARG A 51 -10.08 -1.93 2.16
CA ARG A 51 -9.91 -3.21 1.46
C ARG A 51 -10.67 -3.21 0.13
N GLU A 52 -11.92 -2.78 0.16
CA GLU A 52 -12.76 -2.67 -1.03
C GLU A 52 -12.16 -1.70 -2.07
N GLN A 53 -11.69 -0.53 -1.63
CA GLN A 53 -10.99 0.42 -2.50
C GLN A 53 -9.74 -0.18 -3.13
N HIS A 54 -8.94 -0.90 -2.33
CA HIS A 54 -7.72 -1.54 -2.82
C HIS A 54 -8.03 -2.62 -3.85
N ASP A 55 -9.05 -3.45 -3.61
CA ASP A 55 -9.48 -4.49 -4.54
C ASP A 55 -10.02 -3.90 -5.84
N ALA A 56 -10.77 -2.79 -5.77
CA ALA A 56 -11.24 -2.06 -6.95
C ALA A 56 -10.08 -1.47 -7.78
N ILE A 57 -9.07 -0.91 -7.11
CA ILE A 57 -7.85 -0.42 -7.79
C ILE A 57 -7.12 -1.57 -8.48
N MET A 58 -6.97 -2.71 -7.82
CA MET A 58 -6.30 -3.88 -8.39
C MET A 58 -7.06 -4.44 -9.59
N ALA A 59 -8.40 -4.51 -9.53
CA ALA A 59 -9.22 -4.94 -10.64
C ALA A 59 -9.03 -4.03 -11.88
N GLN A 60 -9.08 -2.70 -11.68
CA GLN A 60 -8.83 -1.73 -12.76
C GLN A 60 -7.39 -1.86 -13.29
N MET A 61 -6.40 -2.01 -12.41
CA MET A 61 -5.01 -2.18 -12.82
C MET A 61 -4.83 -3.45 -13.67
N MET A 62 -5.49 -4.55 -13.31
CA MET A 62 -5.47 -5.80 -14.09
C MET A 62 -6.16 -5.66 -15.44
N GLU A 63 -7.28 -4.95 -15.51
CA GLU A 63 -7.97 -4.66 -16.77
C GLU A 63 -7.11 -3.79 -17.69
N ASN A 64 -6.48 -2.75 -17.12
CA ASN A 64 -5.60 -1.85 -17.86
C ASN A 64 -4.28 -2.52 -18.27
N ALA A 65 -3.74 -3.44 -17.46
CA ALA A 65 -2.57 -4.23 -17.83
C ALA A 65 -2.81 -5.17 -19.02
N LYS A 66 -4.07 -5.56 -19.27
CA LYS A 66 -4.48 -6.32 -20.46
C LYS A 66 -4.71 -5.42 -21.68
N SER A 67 -4.83 -4.11 -21.48
CA SER A 67 -4.99 -3.13 -22.54
C SER A 67 -3.63 -2.79 -23.12
N ASP A 68 -3.55 -2.73 -24.46
CA ASP A 68 -2.32 -2.37 -25.20
C ASP A 68 -2.00 -0.87 -25.11
N LYS A 69 -2.82 -0.12 -24.36
CA LYS A 69 -2.65 1.31 -24.14
C LYS A 69 -1.60 1.55 -23.06
N PRO A 70 -0.69 2.50 -23.26
CA PRO A 70 0.32 2.78 -22.27
C PRO A 70 -0.28 3.38 -20.99
N ILE A 71 0.35 3.10 -19.84
CA ILE A 71 -0.15 3.41 -18.49
C ILE A 71 -0.50 4.91 -18.31
N TRP A 72 0.22 5.81 -18.98
CA TRP A 72 -0.01 7.27 -18.87
C TRP A 72 -1.27 7.76 -19.59
N ASP A 73 -1.81 6.97 -20.52
CA ASP A 73 -3.02 7.30 -21.30
C ASP A 73 -4.27 6.62 -20.72
N VAL A 74 -4.04 5.62 -19.87
CA VAL A 74 -5.06 5.03 -19.02
C VAL A 74 -5.29 5.96 -17.84
N SER A 75 -6.41 6.68 -17.84
CA SER A 75 -6.89 7.27 -16.59
C SER A 75 -7.16 6.13 -15.61
N LEU A 76 -6.27 5.92 -14.64
CA LEU A 76 -6.62 5.19 -13.42
C LEU A 76 -7.74 6.00 -12.80
N SER A 77 -8.98 5.58 -13.04
CA SER A 77 -10.14 6.28 -12.50
C SER A 77 -9.92 6.34 -10.99
N LYS A 78 -9.88 7.56 -10.44
CA LYS A 78 -9.84 7.74 -8.98
C LYS A 78 -10.93 6.82 -8.41
N PRO A 79 -10.64 5.98 -7.40
CA PRO A 79 -11.68 5.17 -6.79
C PRO A 79 -12.83 6.13 -6.46
N LYS A 80 -14.05 5.86 -6.97
CA LYS A 80 -15.20 6.73 -6.74
C LYS A 80 -15.28 7.02 -5.25
N SER A 81 -15.08 8.29 -4.90
CA SER A 81 -15.18 8.75 -3.53
C SER A 81 -16.67 8.73 -3.17
N ASP A 82 -17.03 8.38 -1.93
CA ASP A 82 -18.43 8.34 -1.45
C ASP A 82 -19.20 9.67 -1.74
N SER A 83 -18.48 10.77 -2.00
CA SER A 83 -19.00 12.06 -2.48
C SER A 83 -19.62 12.06 -3.88
N ASP A 84 -19.37 11.04 -4.70
CA ASP A 84 -19.81 10.97 -6.10
C ASP A 84 -21.02 10.04 -6.29
N VAL A 85 -21.40 9.28 -5.25
CA VAL A 85 -22.54 8.35 -5.26
C VAL A 85 -23.84 9.02 -4.79
N ASN A 86 -23.75 10.13 -4.07
CA ASN A 86 -24.89 10.86 -3.52
C ASN A 86 -25.01 12.28 -4.10
N LYS A 87 -24.97 12.40 -5.42
CA LYS A 87 -25.21 13.64 -6.17
C LYS A 87 -26.12 13.39 -7.36
#